data_AF-A0A1J6KXG4-F1
#
_entry.id   AF-A0A1J6KXG4-F1
#
_cell.length_a   1.000
_cell.length_b   1.000
_cell.length_c   1.000
_cell.angle_alpha   90.00
_cell.angle_beta   90.00
_cell.angle_gamma   90.00
#
_symmetry.space_group_name_H-M   'P 1'
#
loop_
_entity.id
_entity.type
_entity.pdbx_description
1 polymer ?
#
loop_
_entity_poly.entity_id
_entity_poly.type
_entity_poly.pdbx_seq_one_letter_code
_entity_poly.pdbx_strand_id
1 'polypeptide(L)'
;MTCSHLLQQQRTFIQMRTNLKVVDNSGAKRVMCIQALKGKKGARLGDTIVCSVKEAQPGGKVKKGDVHYGVVVRAAMPRGRCDGSKVKFDDNAVVLINKHGEPIGTRVFGPVPHELRKKKHVKILSLAEHIALRVVLLVCSSYRGKQRVGFEICRQLASQGVIVVLTARNETRGLEAVEKLRGLTGLAKENVVFQQLDVMDPSTIASLAEFIKIQFGRLDILVNNAGIGGVTADADALISEQESSGNLKHEWAKGVLSDSENLTEEKIQEVIEQYLRDNKENTLQAKGWPSLMSAYILSKAAMNAYSRVMAKKYPYIQINCICPGFVKTDMTYNSGILSIEQGAESPVMLALQPHGGPSGFFFVRKKISSSL
;
A
#
# COMPACT_ATOMS: atom_id res chain seq x y z
N MET A 1 -3.51 -22.36 -16.68
CA MET A 1 -4.70 -21.97 -17.48
C MET A 1 -4.83 -20.46 -17.43
N THR A 2 -4.55 -19.82 -18.55
CA THR A 2 -4.53 -18.37 -18.74
C THR A 2 -5.91 -17.76 -18.49
N CYS A 3 -5.93 -16.60 -17.83
CA CYS A 3 -7.13 -15.76 -17.65
C CYS A 3 -7.55 -15.16 -19.00
N SER A 4 -8.05 -16.02 -19.88
CA SER A 4 -8.45 -15.70 -21.24
C SER A 4 -9.78 -16.40 -21.53
N HIS A 5 -10.78 -15.58 -21.86
CA HIS A 5 -12.01 -15.90 -22.60
C HIS A 5 -13.41 -15.92 -21.94
N LEU A 6 -13.59 -15.76 -20.62
CA LEU A 6 -14.95 -15.84 -20.04
C LEU A 6 -15.52 -14.59 -19.31
N LEU A 7 -14.88 -13.41 -19.41
CA LEU A 7 -15.52 -12.13 -19.01
C LEU A 7 -15.72 -11.18 -20.21
N GLN A 8 -15.95 -11.78 -21.38
CA GLN A 8 -16.06 -11.13 -22.69
C GLN A 8 -17.47 -10.63 -23.01
N GLN A 9 -18.17 -9.99 -22.06
CA GLN A 9 -19.30 -9.12 -22.38
C GLN A 9 -19.01 -7.67 -21.97
N GLN A 10 -18.46 -6.96 -22.97
CA GLN A 10 -18.04 -5.57 -22.93
C GLN A 10 -19.20 -4.62 -22.58
N ARG A 11 -19.16 -4.01 -21.39
CA ARG A 11 -19.91 -2.77 -21.14
C ARG A 11 -19.06 -1.58 -21.58
N THR A 12 -19.66 -0.72 -22.38
CA THR A 12 -19.12 0.58 -22.75
C THR A 12 -19.41 1.59 -21.66
N PHE A 13 -18.47 2.50 -21.41
CA PHE A 13 -18.62 3.53 -20.38
C PHE A 13 -19.10 4.85 -20.95
N ILE A 14 -18.54 5.27 -22.09
CA ILE A 14 -18.86 6.53 -22.74
C ILE A 14 -19.35 6.24 -24.16
N GLN A 15 -20.61 6.55 -24.43
CA GLN A 15 -21.23 6.40 -25.74
C GLN A 15 -21.37 7.77 -26.42
N MET A 16 -21.81 7.76 -27.68
CA MET A 16 -22.22 8.99 -28.34
C MET A 16 -23.31 9.67 -27.51
N ARG A 17 -23.31 11.00 -27.51
CA ARG A 17 -24.21 11.89 -26.75
C ARG A 17 -24.04 11.86 -25.22
N THR A 18 -23.14 11.05 -24.67
CA THR A 18 -22.79 11.15 -23.24
C THR A 18 -22.16 12.52 -22.95
N ASN A 19 -22.65 13.21 -21.91
CA ASN A 19 -22.04 14.44 -21.40
C ASN A 19 -20.93 14.09 -20.40
N LEU A 20 -19.81 14.80 -20.51
CA LEU A 20 -18.65 14.64 -19.65
C LEU A 20 -18.19 16.00 -19.14
N LYS A 21 -17.75 16.03 -17.88
CA LYS A 21 -17.10 17.18 -17.28
C LYS A 21 -15.70 17.33 -17.88
N VAL A 22 -15.30 18.56 -18.18
CA VAL A 22 -13.91 18.86 -18.52
C VAL A 22 -13.18 19.19 -17.22
N VAL A 23 -12.07 18.50 -17.00
CA VAL A 23 -11.31 18.58 -15.74
C VAL A 23 -9.91 19.11 -15.96
N ASP A 24 -9.74 19.98 -16.93
CA ASP A 24 -8.51 20.73 -17.15
C ASP A 24 -8.82 22.23 -17.17
N ASN A 25 -7.77 23.04 -17.24
CA ASN A 25 -7.88 24.50 -17.37
C ASN A 25 -7.88 24.98 -18.83
N SER A 26 -8.36 24.19 -19.79
CA SER A 26 -8.52 24.64 -21.19
C SER A 26 -9.57 25.74 -21.34
N GLY A 27 -10.47 25.88 -20.36
CA GLY A 27 -11.60 26.81 -20.37
C GLY A 27 -12.93 26.14 -20.73
N ALA A 28 -12.93 24.91 -21.25
CA ALA A 28 -14.17 24.13 -21.34
C ALA A 28 -14.62 23.65 -19.96
N LYS A 29 -15.93 23.62 -19.73
CA LYS A 29 -16.55 23.09 -18.50
C LYS A 29 -17.24 21.75 -18.75
N ARG A 30 -17.89 21.62 -19.91
CA ARG A 30 -18.67 20.44 -20.28
C ARG A 30 -18.55 20.16 -21.77
N VAL A 31 -18.36 18.90 -22.11
CA VAL A 31 -18.39 18.41 -23.50
C VAL A 31 -19.38 17.27 -23.65
N MET A 32 -19.76 17.00 -24.90
CA MET A 32 -20.56 15.85 -25.29
C MET A 32 -19.74 14.97 -26.22
N CYS A 33 -19.70 13.68 -25.95
CA CYS A 33 -19.08 12.69 -26.83
C CYS A 33 -19.83 12.64 -28.17
N ILE A 34 -19.11 12.83 -29.28
CA ILE A 34 -19.63 12.68 -30.64
C ILE A 34 -19.24 11.31 -31.19
N GLN A 35 -18.03 10.83 -30.88
CA GLN A 35 -17.52 9.56 -31.39
C GLN A 35 -16.45 8.98 -30.45
N ALA A 36 -16.44 7.65 -30.30
CA ALA A 36 -15.33 6.93 -29.68
C ALA A 36 -14.34 6.45 -30.75
N LEU A 37 -13.05 6.77 -30.62
CA LEU A 37 -12.05 6.37 -31.62
C LEU A 37 -11.66 4.89 -31.52
N LYS A 38 -11.82 4.29 -30.33
CA LYS A 38 -11.54 2.87 -30.08
C LYS A 38 -12.78 2.18 -29.54
N GLY A 39 -13.22 1.13 -30.25
CA GLY A 39 -14.27 0.22 -29.82
C GLY A 39 -15.64 0.48 -30.46
N LYS A 40 -16.22 -0.56 -31.09
CA LYS A 40 -17.54 -0.50 -31.75
C LYS A 40 -18.67 -0.12 -30.79
N LYS A 41 -18.53 -0.45 -29.51
CA LYS A 41 -19.58 -0.22 -28.51
C LYS A 41 -19.44 1.14 -27.80
N GLY A 42 -18.34 1.87 -28.00
CA GLY A 42 -17.97 3.18 -27.40
C GLY A 42 -16.67 3.16 -26.57
N ALA A 43 -16.37 4.23 -25.84
CA ALA A 43 -15.09 4.47 -25.18
C ALA A 43 -15.05 4.03 -23.71
N ARG A 44 -13.83 3.73 -23.23
CA ARG A 44 -13.51 3.36 -21.85
C ARG A 44 -12.50 4.33 -21.25
N LEU A 45 -12.23 4.15 -19.95
CA LEU A 45 -11.15 4.87 -19.27
C LEU A 45 -9.83 4.80 -20.06
N GLY A 46 -9.24 5.97 -20.30
CA GLY A 46 -8.03 6.23 -21.08
C GLY A 46 -8.16 6.04 -22.59
N ASP A 47 -9.37 5.82 -23.12
CA ASP A 47 -9.60 5.90 -24.57
C ASP A 47 -9.84 7.35 -24.97
N THR A 48 -9.47 7.65 -26.22
CA THR A 48 -9.75 8.95 -26.84
C THR A 48 -11.13 8.95 -27.48
N ILE A 49 -11.87 10.03 -27.23
CA ILE A 49 -13.12 10.37 -27.89
C ILE A 49 -12.97 11.65 -28.70
N VAL A 50 -13.86 11.84 -29.67
CA VAL A 50 -14.16 13.14 -30.28
C VAL A 50 -15.34 13.73 -29.52
N CYS A 51 -15.25 14.99 -29.14
CA CYS A 51 -16.26 15.65 -28.33
C CYS A 51 -16.52 17.09 -28.78
N SER A 52 -17.77 17.55 -28.63
CA SER A 52 -18.14 18.95 -28.86
C SER A 52 -18.24 19.67 -27.54
N VAL A 53 -17.65 20.86 -27.43
CA VAL A 53 -17.74 21.71 -26.23
C VAL A 53 -19.17 22.26 -26.11
N LYS A 54 -19.85 21.95 -25.02
CA LYS A 54 -21.22 22.41 -24.73
C LYS A 54 -21.26 23.62 -23.82
N GLU A 55 -20.23 23.79 -23.00
CA GLU A 55 -20.10 24.92 -22.08
C GLU A 55 -18.61 25.26 -21.91
N ALA A 56 -18.27 26.54 -21.99
CA ALA A 56 -16.92 27.07 -21.82
C ALA A 56 -16.95 28.41 -21.08
N GLN A 57 -15.85 28.74 -20.41
CA GLN A 57 -15.60 30.03 -19.79
C GLN A 57 -15.28 31.09 -20.86
N PRO A 58 -15.72 32.35 -20.68
CA PRO A 58 -15.27 33.47 -21.51
C PRO A 58 -13.74 33.63 -21.42
N GLY A 59 -13.08 33.85 -22.57
CA GLY A 59 -11.61 34.02 -22.63
C GLY A 59 -10.79 32.73 -22.51
N GLY A 60 -11.43 31.55 -22.43
CA GLY A 60 -10.73 30.26 -22.43
C GLY A 60 -10.07 29.93 -23.78
N LYS A 61 -9.17 28.94 -23.79
CA LYS A 61 -8.49 28.46 -25.01
C LYS A 61 -9.44 27.77 -26.01
N VAL A 62 -10.62 27.36 -25.54
CA VAL A 62 -11.65 26.67 -26.31
C VAL A 62 -12.99 27.37 -26.14
N LYS A 63 -13.83 27.35 -27.18
CA LYS A 63 -15.13 28.02 -27.23
C LYS A 63 -16.27 27.00 -27.29
N LYS A 64 -17.46 27.44 -26.89
CA LYS A 64 -18.68 26.65 -27.03
C LYS A 64 -18.94 26.35 -28.52
N GLY A 65 -19.18 25.09 -28.84
CA GLY A 65 -19.37 24.61 -30.22
C GLY A 65 -18.13 23.93 -30.81
N ASP A 66 -16.94 24.21 -30.29
CA ASP A 66 -15.69 23.65 -30.81
C ASP A 66 -15.67 22.12 -30.70
N VAL A 67 -15.05 21.47 -31.69
CA VAL A 67 -14.85 20.02 -31.71
C VAL A 67 -13.40 19.71 -31.38
N HIS A 68 -13.19 18.95 -30.32
CA HIS A 68 -11.87 18.55 -29.83
C HIS A 68 -11.79 17.05 -29.55
N TYR A 69 -10.57 16.56 -29.40
CA TYR A 69 -10.32 15.24 -28.86
C TYR A 69 -10.27 15.31 -27.33
N GLY A 70 -10.73 14.25 -26.66
CA GLY A 70 -10.70 14.16 -25.21
C GLY A 70 -10.28 12.76 -24.76
N VAL A 71 -9.40 12.68 -23.76
CA VAL A 71 -9.06 11.42 -23.10
C VAL A 71 -10.01 11.22 -21.93
N VAL A 72 -10.69 10.08 -21.87
CA VAL A 72 -11.59 9.74 -20.76
C VAL A 72 -10.76 9.46 -19.51
N VAL A 73 -10.85 10.32 -18.50
CA VAL A 73 -10.09 10.19 -17.24
C VAL A 73 -10.93 9.73 -16.07
N ARG A 74 -12.27 9.84 -16.13
CA ARG A 74 -13.20 9.23 -15.16
C ARG A 74 -14.45 8.72 -15.85
N ALA A 75 -15.03 7.66 -15.30
CA ALA A 75 -16.26 7.05 -15.78
C ALA A 75 -17.13 6.59 -14.61
N ALA A 76 -18.41 6.95 -14.64
CA ALA A 76 -19.36 6.68 -13.58
C ALA A 76 -19.80 5.22 -13.47
N MET A 77 -19.69 4.46 -14.57
CA MET A 77 -20.01 3.04 -14.59
C MET A 77 -18.79 2.21 -14.12
N PRO A 78 -18.97 1.24 -13.19
CA PRO A 78 -17.86 0.49 -12.58
C PRO A 78 -17.12 -0.40 -13.58
N ARG A 79 -15.79 -0.39 -13.52
CA ARG A 79 -14.90 -1.25 -14.33
C ARG A 79 -14.15 -2.25 -13.45
N GLY A 80 -14.13 -3.52 -13.83
CA GLY A 80 -13.28 -4.53 -13.20
C GLY A 80 -11.78 -4.37 -13.50
N ARG A 81 -10.93 -4.53 -12.49
CA ARG A 81 -9.48 -4.70 -12.57
C ARG A 81 -9.14 -6.19 -12.74
N CYS A 82 -7.89 -6.47 -13.13
CA CYS A 82 -7.38 -7.83 -13.27
C CYS A 82 -7.31 -8.60 -11.94
N ASP A 83 -7.28 -7.90 -10.81
CA ASP A 83 -7.34 -8.45 -9.45
C ASP A 83 -8.78 -8.70 -8.96
N GLY A 84 -9.81 -8.45 -9.79
CA GLY A 84 -11.22 -8.59 -9.43
C GLY A 84 -11.86 -7.36 -8.78
N SER A 85 -11.10 -6.33 -8.39
CA SER A 85 -11.64 -5.10 -7.81
C SER A 85 -12.35 -4.22 -8.87
N LYS A 86 -13.30 -3.36 -8.46
CA LYS A 86 -14.01 -2.45 -9.38
C LYS A 86 -13.60 -0.99 -9.14
N VAL A 87 -13.23 -0.27 -10.19
CA VAL A 87 -13.03 1.19 -10.15
C VAL A 87 -14.31 1.86 -10.62
N LYS A 88 -14.91 2.70 -9.78
CA LYS A 88 -16.08 3.52 -10.09
C LYS A 88 -15.78 4.95 -9.66
N PHE A 89 -16.09 5.91 -10.53
CA PHE A 89 -16.09 7.33 -10.17
C PHE A 89 -17.52 7.83 -10.02
N ASP A 90 -17.72 8.98 -9.39
CA ASP A 90 -19.06 9.56 -9.26
C ASP A 90 -19.49 10.27 -10.55
N ASP A 91 -18.54 10.67 -11.40
CA ASP A 91 -18.76 11.41 -12.63
C ASP A 91 -18.05 10.81 -13.86
N ASN A 92 -18.48 11.27 -15.04
CA ASN A 92 -17.77 11.06 -16.31
C ASN A 92 -16.94 12.31 -16.60
N ALA A 93 -15.63 12.16 -16.81
CA ALA A 93 -14.74 13.29 -17.03
C ALA A 93 -13.70 13.06 -18.13
N VAL A 94 -13.29 14.16 -18.77
CA VAL A 94 -12.25 14.17 -19.81
C VAL A 94 -11.23 15.28 -19.62
N VAL A 95 -10.05 15.04 -20.18
CA VAL A 95 -9.02 16.07 -20.44
C VAL A 95 -8.96 16.29 -21.94
N LEU A 96 -9.05 17.54 -22.39
CA LEU A 96 -8.99 17.89 -23.80
C LEU A 96 -7.55 17.81 -24.32
N ILE A 97 -7.42 17.24 -25.51
CA ILE A 97 -6.15 17.05 -26.21
C ILE A 97 -6.23 17.57 -27.65
N ASN A 98 -5.08 17.96 -28.20
CA ASN A 98 -4.94 18.33 -29.59
C ASN A 98 -4.87 17.09 -30.51
N LYS A 99 -4.76 17.31 -31.83
CA LYS A 99 -4.63 16.23 -32.83
C LYS A 99 -3.38 15.37 -32.65
N HIS A 100 -2.33 15.91 -32.04
CA HIS A 100 -1.08 15.22 -31.73
C HIS A 100 -1.15 14.43 -30.40
N GLY A 101 -2.29 14.46 -29.70
CA GLY A 101 -2.48 13.76 -28.44
C GLY A 101 -1.98 14.51 -27.20
N GLU A 102 -1.67 15.80 -27.33
CA GLU A 102 -1.13 16.61 -26.24
C GLU A 102 -2.22 17.40 -25.52
N PRO A 103 -2.14 17.56 -24.18
CA PRO A 103 -3.12 18.32 -23.41
C PRO A 103 -3.24 19.78 -23.86
N ILE A 104 -4.47 20.28 -23.99
CA ILE A 104 -4.75 21.71 -24.28
C ILE A 104 -4.58 22.54 -23.01
N GLY A 105 -5.06 22.01 -21.89
CA GLY A 105 -4.82 22.57 -20.56
C GLY A 105 -3.38 22.35 -20.08
N THR A 106 -2.92 23.23 -19.22
CA THR A 106 -1.64 23.12 -18.50
C THR A 106 -1.79 22.59 -17.08
N ARG A 107 -3.02 22.34 -16.61
CA ARG A 107 -3.33 21.70 -15.32
C ARG A 107 -4.58 20.84 -15.43
N VAL A 108 -4.64 19.76 -14.65
CA VAL A 108 -5.76 18.81 -14.57
C VAL A 108 -6.23 18.72 -13.12
N PHE A 109 -7.54 18.83 -12.93
CA PHE A 109 -8.21 18.92 -11.64
C PHE A 109 -8.89 17.61 -11.21
N GLY A 110 -8.90 17.39 -9.89
CA GLY A 110 -9.52 16.21 -9.29
C GLY A 110 -8.79 14.90 -9.58
N PRO A 111 -9.33 13.76 -9.10
CA PRO A 111 -8.63 12.49 -9.14
C PRO A 111 -8.45 12.01 -10.57
N VAL A 112 -7.20 11.66 -10.91
CA VAL A 112 -6.83 11.04 -12.19
C VAL A 112 -6.28 9.62 -11.93
N PRO A 113 -6.86 8.58 -12.56
CA PRO A 113 -6.42 7.19 -12.37
C PRO A 113 -5.04 6.91 -12.98
N HIS A 114 -4.21 6.16 -12.25
CA HIS A 114 -2.87 5.75 -12.70
C HIS A 114 -2.91 4.90 -13.99
N GLU A 115 -4.03 4.23 -14.28
CA GLU A 115 -4.22 3.40 -15.48
C GLU A 115 -3.97 4.15 -16.81
N LEU A 116 -4.01 5.50 -16.80
CA LEU A 116 -3.61 6.34 -17.94
C LEU A 116 -2.14 6.16 -18.35
N ARG A 117 -1.28 5.73 -17.42
CA ARG A 117 0.15 5.48 -17.64
C ARG A 117 0.37 4.37 -18.67
N LYS A 118 -0.41 3.28 -18.56
CA LYS A 118 -0.35 2.13 -19.48
C LYS A 118 -0.83 2.47 -20.90
N LYS A 119 -1.58 3.57 -21.06
CA LYS A 119 -2.17 4.01 -22.34
C LYS A 119 -1.43 5.17 -23.01
N LYS A 120 -0.17 5.42 -22.63
CA LYS A 120 0.68 6.48 -23.21
C LYS A 120 0.22 7.92 -22.95
N HIS A 121 -0.68 8.15 -21.99
CA HIS A 121 -1.12 9.50 -21.59
C HIS A 121 -0.31 10.06 -20.41
N VAL A 122 1.02 9.87 -20.43
CA VAL A 122 1.91 10.23 -19.31
C VAL A 122 1.88 11.75 -19.03
N LYS A 123 1.80 12.58 -20.07
CA LYS A 123 1.67 14.05 -19.94
C LYS A 123 0.43 14.49 -19.16
N ILE A 124 -0.66 13.73 -19.18
CA ILE A 124 -1.87 14.07 -18.40
C ILE A 124 -1.62 13.84 -16.91
N LEU A 125 -0.89 12.77 -16.57
CA LEU A 125 -0.55 12.46 -15.18
C LEU A 125 0.37 13.54 -14.58
N SER A 126 1.34 14.05 -15.34
CA SER A 126 2.24 15.12 -14.84
C SER A 126 1.56 16.46 -14.60
N LEU A 127 0.38 16.68 -15.18
CA LEU A 127 -0.38 17.93 -15.02
C LEU A 127 -1.49 17.82 -13.95
N ALA A 128 -1.71 16.63 -13.40
CA ALA A 128 -2.79 16.37 -12.46
C ALA A 128 -2.40 16.75 -11.02
N GLU A 129 -3.24 17.56 -10.38
CA GLU A 129 -3.07 18.01 -9.00
C GLU A 129 -3.26 16.85 -7.99
N HIS A 130 -4.17 15.93 -8.29
CA HIS A 130 -4.40 14.72 -7.51
C HIS A 130 -4.37 13.51 -8.42
N ILE A 131 -3.23 12.81 -8.46
CA ILE A 131 -3.18 11.48 -9.05
C ILE A 131 -3.66 10.49 -7.99
N ALA A 132 -4.63 9.64 -8.33
CA ALA A 132 -5.02 8.52 -7.48
C ALA A 132 -3.92 7.44 -7.53
N LEU A 133 -2.76 7.76 -6.99
CA LEU A 133 -1.66 6.82 -6.73
C LEU A 133 -1.95 6.18 -5.38
N ARG A 134 -1.83 4.85 -5.31
CA ARG A 134 -1.61 4.20 -4.01
C ARG A 134 -0.13 4.45 -3.68
N VAL A 135 0.10 5.27 -2.67
CA VAL A 135 1.43 5.52 -2.11
C VAL A 135 1.57 4.64 -0.88
N VAL A 136 2.62 3.81 -0.89
CA VAL A 136 2.87 2.84 0.17
C VAL A 136 4.22 3.13 0.78
N LEU A 137 4.20 3.31 2.09
CA LEU A 137 5.39 3.41 2.90
C LEU A 137 5.67 2.01 3.47
N LEU A 138 6.81 1.45 3.09
CA LEU A 138 7.31 0.25 3.73
C LEU A 138 8.46 0.60 4.66
N VAL A 139 8.26 0.35 5.95
CA VAL A 139 9.29 0.52 6.96
C VAL A 139 10.14 -0.75 7.02
N CYS A 140 11.30 -0.72 6.37
CA CYS A 140 12.22 -1.86 6.32
C CYS A 140 13.30 -1.77 7.42
N SER A 141 13.45 -2.85 8.22
CA SER A 141 14.62 -2.98 9.11
C SER A 141 15.87 -3.32 8.31
N SER A 142 16.87 -2.42 8.39
CA SER A 142 18.30 -2.62 8.12
C SER A 142 18.62 -3.64 7.01
N TYR A 143 18.89 -3.13 5.80
CA TYR A 143 19.43 -3.95 4.72
C TYR A 143 20.79 -4.57 5.14
N ARG A 144 20.86 -5.89 5.20
CA ARG A 144 22.10 -6.70 5.12
C ARG A 144 21.91 -7.74 4.02
N GLY A 145 21.74 -7.30 2.77
CA GLY A 145 21.74 -8.19 1.61
C GLY A 145 20.37 -8.63 1.09
N LYS A 146 20.38 -9.64 0.20
CA LYS A 146 19.25 -10.05 -0.66
C LYS A 146 18.13 -10.83 0.08
N GLN A 147 18.31 -11.21 1.35
CA GLN A 147 17.49 -12.23 2.01
C GLN A 147 16.51 -11.70 3.07
N ARG A 148 15.61 -10.76 2.71
CA ARG A 148 14.66 -10.14 3.67
C ARG A 148 13.25 -9.97 3.11
N VAL A 149 12.26 -10.26 3.95
CA VAL A 149 10.83 -10.12 3.65
C VAL A 149 10.45 -8.71 3.23
N GLY A 150 10.98 -7.68 3.92
CA GLY A 150 10.70 -6.28 3.57
C GLY A 150 11.10 -5.89 2.14
N PHE A 151 12.29 -6.29 1.69
CA PHE A 151 12.72 -6.02 0.31
C PHE A 151 11.77 -6.64 -0.71
N GLU A 152 11.31 -7.86 -0.43
CA GLU A 152 10.40 -8.59 -1.30
C GLU A 152 8.97 -8.03 -1.28
N ILE A 153 8.51 -7.50 -0.13
CA ILE A 153 7.25 -6.73 -0.05
C ILE A 153 7.34 -5.51 -0.97
N CYS A 154 8.45 -4.74 -0.94
CA CYS A 154 8.66 -3.62 -1.87
C CYS A 154 8.53 -4.07 -3.33
N ARG A 155 9.22 -5.16 -3.69
CA ARG A 155 9.23 -5.70 -5.06
C ARG A 155 7.81 -6.06 -5.51
N GLN A 156 7.08 -6.82 -4.69
CA GLN A 156 5.73 -7.27 -5.02
C GLN A 156 4.75 -6.09 -5.11
N LEU A 157 4.79 -5.13 -4.18
CA LEU A 157 3.95 -3.94 -4.24
C LEU A 157 4.26 -3.09 -5.49
N ALA A 158 5.53 -2.81 -5.76
CA ALA A 158 5.93 -2.03 -6.94
C ALA A 158 5.48 -2.70 -8.25
N SER A 159 5.50 -4.05 -8.30
CA SER A 159 5.01 -4.82 -9.47
C SER A 159 3.51 -4.69 -9.71
N GLN A 160 2.74 -4.35 -8.67
CA GLN A 160 1.32 -4.05 -8.76
C GLN A 160 1.05 -2.59 -9.20
N GLY A 161 2.09 -1.82 -9.56
CA GLY A 161 1.98 -0.44 -10.01
C GLY A 161 1.83 0.58 -8.87
N VAL A 162 2.17 0.17 -7.66
CA VAL A 162 2.15 1.00 -6.46
C VAL A 162 3.45 1.78 -6.34
N ILE A 163 3.39 3.03 -5.87
CA ILE A 163 4.61 3.76 -5.50
C ILE A 163 5.03 3.32 -4.11
N VAL A 164 6.26 2.87 -4.00
CA VAL A 164 6.86 2.35 -2.77
C VAL A 164 7.95 3.31 -2.30
N VAL A 165 7.76 3.85 -1.10
CA VAL A 165 8.82 4.51 -0.34
C VAL A 165 9.52 3.44 0.49
N LEU A 166 10.71 3.03 0.05
CA LEU A 166 11.58 2.12 0.79
C LEU A 166 12.35 2.94 1.81
N THR A 167 12.28 2.53 3.08
CA THR A 167 13.07 3.17 4.14
C THR A 167 14.14 2.27 4.73
N ALA A 168 15.21 2.87 5.23
CA ALA A 168 16.26 2.17 5.96
C ALA A 168 17.00 3.16 6.87
N ARG A 169 17.56 2.63 7.96
CA ARG A 169 18.42 3.42 8.88
C ARG A 169 19.68 3.94 8.21
N ASN A 170 20.32 3.06 7.42
CA ASN A 170 21.54 3.39 6.69
C ASN A 170 21.19 3.80 5.26
N GLU A 171 21.52 5.03 4.92
CA GLU A 171 21.22 5.65 3.63
C GLU A 171 21.87 4.91 2.46
N THR A 172 23.18 4.66 2.51
CA THR A 172 23.93 3.98 1.44
C THR A 172 23.28 2.65 1.07
N ARG A 173 22.98 1.81 2.06
CA ARG A 173 22.36 0.51 1.84
C ARG A 173 20.92 0.61 1.35
N GLY A 174 20.20 1.66 1.78
CA GLY A 174 18.86 1.95 1.30
C GLY A 174 18.83 2.32 -0.17
N LEU A 175 19.75 3.20 -0.59
CA LEU A 175 19.93 3.58 -1.99
C LEU A 175 20.33 2.38 -2.86
N GLU A 176 21.28 1.54 -2.41
CA GLU A 176 21.62 0.30 -3.11
C GLU A 176 20.41 -0.64 -3.28
N ALA A 177 19.54 -0.73 -2.26
CA ALA A 177 18.34 -1.56 -2.33
C ALA A 177 17.34 -1.00 -3.37
N VAL A 178 17.17 0.32 -3.42
CA VAL A 178 16.33 0.96 -4.44
C VAL A 178 16.89 0.74 -5.85
N GLU A 179 18.20 0.90 -6.06
CA GLU A 179 18.81 0.64 -7.36
C GLU A 179 18.68 -0.82 -7.78
N LYS A 180 18.81 -1.77 -6.85
CA LYS A 180 18.54 -3.19 -7.13
C LYS A 180 17.10 -3.42 -7.55
N LEU A 181 16.12 -2.83 -6.86
CA LEU A 181 14.70 -2.95 -7.25
C LEU A 181 14.44 -2.33 -8.62
N ARG A 182 15.02 -1.16 -8.91
CA ARG A 182 14.91 -0.49 -10.21
C ARG A 182 15.57 -1.26 -11.35
N GLY A 183 16.56 -2.10 -11.04
CA GLY A 183 17.23 -2.97 -12.01
C GLY A 183 16.42 -4.21 -12.40
N LEU A 184 15.37 -4.57 -11.65
CA LEU A 184 14.55 -5.75 -11.95
C LEU A 184 13.62 -5.51 -13.15
N THR A 185 13.52 -6.51 -14.02
CA THR A 185 12.63 -6.47 -15.19
C THR A 185 11.16 -6.46 -14.75
N GLY A 186 10.32 -5.71 -15.48
CA GLY A 186 8.90 -5.61 -15.18
C GLY A 186 8.52 -4.61 -14.08
N LEU A 187 9.49 -3.91 -13.47
CA LEU A 187 9.24 -2.79 -12.56
C LEU A 187 9.41 -1.44 -13.26
N ALA A 188 8.45 -0.54 -13.04
CA ALA A 188 8.59 0.87 -13.38
C ALA A 188 9.59 1.50 -12.38
N LYS A 189 10.72 2.02 -12.88
CA LYS A 189 11.84 2.49 -12.04
C LYS A 189 11.43 3.63 -11.09
N GLU A 190 10.55 4.48 -11.59
CA GLU A 190 9.90 5.59 -10.89
C GLU A 190 8.96 5.17 -9.75
N ASN A 191 8.59 3.89 -9.65
CA ASN A 191 7.70 3.40 -8.59
C ASN A 191 8.42 3.09 -7.28
N VAL A 192 9.75 3.22 -7.21
CA VAL A 192 10.51 2.98 -5.98
C VAL A 192 11.35 4.20 -5.65
N VAL A 193 11.13 4.74 -4.45
CA VAL A 193 11.84 5.91 -3.92
C VAL A 193 12.45 5.56 -2.57
N PHE A 194 13.59 6.16 -2.24
CA PHE A 194 14.25 5.99 -0.95
C PHE A 194 13.95 7.19 -0.04
N GLN A 195 13.73 6.93 1.25
CA GLN A 195 13.80 7.95 2.30
C GLN A 195 14.41 7.31 3.56
N GLN A 196 15.40 7.95 4.17
CA GLN A 196 16.00 7.45 5.40
C GLN A 196 14.97 7.41 6.53
N LEU A 197 15.02 6.36 7.37
CA LEU A 197 14.22 6.25 8.58
C LEU A 197 14.95 5.41 9.63
N ASP A 198 15.16 5.99 10.81
CA ASP A 198 15.35 5.24 12.04
C ASP A 198 14.10 5.38 12.91
N VAL A 199 13.41 4.27 13.13
CA VAL A 199 12.18 4.24 13.95
C VAL A 199 12.43 4.59 15.42
N MET A 200 13.69 4.65 15.85
CA MET A 200 14.09 5.11 17.17
C MET A 200 14.47 6.61 17.22
N ASP A 201 14.55 7.30 16.07
CA ASP A 201 14.95 8.70 15.98
C ASP A 201 13.76 9.58 15.52
N PRO A 202 13.16 10.37 16.44
CA PRO A 202 12.05 11.27 16.13
C PRO A 202 12.31 12.24 14.98
N SER A 203 13.57 12.66 14.78
CA SER A 203 13.92 13.60 13.71
C SER A 203 13.75 12.95 12.32
N THR A 204 14.15 11.70 12.17
CA THR A 204 13.99 10.96 10.91
C THR A 204 12.53 10.59 10.64
N ILE A 205 11.73 10.34 11.69
CA ILE A 205 10.28 10.14 11.59
C ILE A 205 9.60 11.41 11.08
N ALA A 206 9.93 12.58 11.66
CA ALA A 206 9.39 13.87 11.23
C ALA A 206 9.79 14.20 9.79
N SER A 207 11.07 13.96 9.43
CA SER A 207 11.57 14.14 8.07
C SER A 207 10.82 13.29 7.05
N LEU A 208 10.56 12.01 7.37
CA LEU A 208 9.78 11.11 6.51
C LEU A 208 8.33 11.59 6.33
N ALA A 209 7.68 12.04 7.41
CA ALA A 209 6.32 12.56 7.34
C ALA A 209 6.24 13.80 6.42
N GLU A 210 7.18 14.74 6.57
CA GLU A 210 7.22 15.94 5.72
C GLU A 210 7.56 15.58 4.27
N PHE A 211 8.49 14.66 4.05
CA PHE A 211 8.80 14.13 2.71
C PHE A 211 7.55 13.56 2.03
N ILE A 212 6.76 12.73 2.72
CA ILE A 212 5.53 12.15 2.16
C ILE A 212 4.52 13.24 1.83
N LYS A 213 4.34 14.21 2.73
CA LYS A 213 3.42 15.32 2.56
C LYS A 213 3.81 16.17 1.33
N ILE A 214 5.09 16.51 1.17
CA ILE A 214 5.58 17.32 0.05
C ILE A 214 5.53 16.55 -1.27
N GLN A 215 6.00 15.30 -1.30
CA GLN A 215 6.17 14.55 -2.54
C GLN A 215 4.86 13.93 -3.03
N PHE A 216 3.98 13.53 -2.11
CA PHE A 216 2.81 12.71 -2.43
C PHE A 216 1.49 13.29 -1.94
N GLY A 217 1.52 14.23 -0.98
CA GLY A 217 0.33 14.85 -0.38
C GLY A 217 -0.49 13.92 0.54
N ARG A 218 -0.27 12.60 0.49
CA ARG A 218 -0.95 11.59 1.30
C ARG A 218 -0.16 10.29 1.39
N LEU A 219 -0.56 9.42 2.32
CA LEU A 219 -0.11 8.05 2.44
C LEU A 219 -1.32 7.11 2.42
N ASP A 220 -1.31 6.08 1.57
CA ASP A 220 -2.42 5.12 1.47
C ASP A 220 -2.19 3.86 2.32
N ILE A 221 -0.94 3.38 2.41
CA ILE A 221 -0.61 2.15 3.16
C ILE A 221 0.71 2.36 3.92
N LEU A 222 0.73 1.92 5.18
CA LEU A 222 1.93 1.81 6.00
C LEU A 222 2.15 0.34 6.38
N VAL A 223 3.35 -0.18 6.13
CA VAL A 223 3.74 -1.53 6.54
C VAL A 223 4.91 -1.44 7.53
N ASN A 224 4.62 -1.71 8.80
CA ASN A 224 5.58 -1.73 9.90
C ASN A 224 6.31 -3.08 9.96
N ASN A 225 7.29 -3.27 9.08
CA ASN A 225 8.04 -4.54 8.98
C ASN A 225 9.34 -4.56 9.81
N ALA A 226 9.83 -3.41 10.27
CA ALA A 226 11.10 -3.36 11.00
C ALA A 226 11.05 -4.18 12.31
N GLY A 227 12.03 -5.05 12.51
CA GLY A 227 12.16 -5.84 13.75
C GLY A 227 13.53 -6.49 13.91
N ILE A 228 13.86 -6.82 15.16
CA ILE A 228 15.06 -7.58 15.56
C ILE A 228 14.64 -8.80 16.38
N GLY A 229 15.43 -9.87 16.37
CA GLY A 229 15.14 -11.09 17.13
C GLY A 229 15.37 -10.97 18.64
N GLY A 230 16.16 -9.99 19.09
CA GLY A 230 16.43 -9.75 20.52
C GLY A 230 17.38 -10.75 21.20
N VAL A 231 17.90 -11.75 20.48
CA VAL A 231 18.87 -12.74 20.98
C VAL A 231 19.92 -13.05 19.90
N THR A 232 21.17 -13.32 20.31
CA THR A 232 22.15 -14.06 19.51
C THR A 232 22.09 -15.53 19.95
N ALA A 233 21.17 -16.30 19.39
CA ALA A 233 20.97 -17.71 19.75
C ALA A 233 21.50 -18.65 18.66
N ASP A 234 21.82 -19.88 19.06
CA ASP A 234 22.13 -20.99 18.15
C ASP A 234 20.89 -21.38 17.32
N ALA A 235 21.09 -21.75 16.06
CA ALA A 235 20.01 -22.04 15.11
C ALA A 235 19.14 -23.22 15.57
N ASP A 236 19.73 -24.22 16.24
CA ASP A 236 19.04 -25.41 16.73
C ASP A 236 18.11 -25.12 17.92
N ALA A 237 18.46 -24.13 18.76
CA ALA A 237 17.60 -23.67 19.85
C ALA A 237 16.36 -22.91 19.34
N LEU A 238 16.48 -22.22 18.19
CA LEU A 238 15.36 -21.53 17.56
C LEU A 238 14.38 -22.50 16.87
N ILE A 239 14.87 -23.65 16.40
CA ILE A 239 14.05 -24.68 15.72
C ILE A 239 13.25 -25.49 16.74
N SER A 240 13.85 -25.91 17.85
CA SER A 240 13.20 -26.77 18.85
C SER A 240 12.03 -26.11 19.59
N GLU A 241 12.03 -24.78 19.77
CA GLU A 241 10.91 -24.08 20.42
C GLU A 241 9.76 -23.68 19.48
N GLN A 242 9.94 -23.76 18.16
CA GLN A 242 8.83 -23.51 17.20
C GLN A 242 7.70 -24.54 17.35
N GLU A 243 8.02 -25.77 17.78
CA GLU A 243 7.02 -26.80 18.08
C GLU A 243 6.25 -26.48 19.37
N SER A 244 6.84 -25.72 20.29
CA SER A 244 6.15 -25.15 21.46
C SER A 244 5.65 -23.75 21.17
N SER A 245 4.63 -23.63 20.29
CA SER A 245 3.81 -22.44 19.99
C SER A 245 4.27 -21.16 20.70
N GLY A 246 4.94 -20.26 19.97
CA GLY A 246 5.51 -18.97 20.42
C GLY A 246 4.52 -17.97 21.01
N ASN A 247 3.79 -18.40 22.02
CA ASN A 247 2.74 -17.71 22.73
C ASN A 247 3.30 -17.19 24.04
N LEU A 248 2.80 -16.03 24.45
CA LEU A 248 3.08 -15.49 25.77
C LEU A 248 2.54 -16.43 26.86
N LYS A 249 3.44 -17.03 27.64
CA LYS A 249 3.09 -17.97 28.72
C LYS A 249 2.76 -17.27 30.05
N HIS A 250 3.21 -16.03 30.23
CA HIS A 250 2.95 -15.27 31.45
C HIS A 250 1.44 -14.95 31.58
N GLU A 251 0.77 -15.55 32.56
CA GLU A 251 -0.70 -15.59 32.64
C GLU A 251 -1.34 -14.21 32.74
N TRP A 252 -0.87 -13.37 33.67
CA TRP A 252 -1.41 -12.00 33.83
C TRP A 252 -1.23 -11.17 32.55
N ALA A 253 0.00 -11.07 32.04
CA ALA A 253 0.31 -10.37 30.80
C ALA A 253 -0.51 -10.87 29.61
N LYS A 254 -0.66 -12.19 29.47
CA LYS A 254 -1.52 -12.80 28.44
C LYS A 254 -2.98 -12.40 28.62
N GLY A 255 -3.50 -12.45 29.85
CA GLY A 255 -4.85 -12.02 30.20
C GLY A 255 -5.11 -10.57 29.77
N VAL A 256 -4.25 -9.65 30.21
CA VAL A 256 -4.34 -8.22 29.88
C VAL A 256 -4.30 -7.98 28.37
N LEU A 257 -3.34 -8.57 27.64
CA LEU A 257 -3.19 -8.34 26.21
C LEU A 257 -4.31 -9.00 25.38
N SER A 258 -4.93 -10.06 25.89
CA SER A 258 -6.01 -10.78 25.19
C SER A 258 -7.39 -10.12 25.34
N ASP A 259 -7.61 -9.38 26.43
CA ASP A 259 -8.89 -8.75 26.78
C ASP A 259 -9.18 -7.56 25.86
N SER A 260 -9.72 -7.82 24.68
CA SER A 260 -10.02 -6.77 23.72
C SER A 260 -11.06 -5.79 24.18
N GLU A 261 -11.94 -6.14 25.12
CA GLU A 261 -13.01 -5.25 25.55
C GLU A 261 -12.44 -4.10 26.37
N ASN A 262 -11.51 -4.40 27.28
CA ASN A 262 -10.95 -3.42 28.20
C ASN A 262 -9.50 -3.01 27.87
N LEU A 263 -8.94 -3.46 26.74
CA LEU A 263 -7.58 -3.13 26.33
C LEU A 263 -7.41 -1.63 26.03
N THR A 264 -6.36 -1.02 26.58
CA THR A 264 -5.95 0.36 26.31
C THR A 264 -4.44 0.45 26.07
N GLU A 265 -3.96 1.60 25.57
CA GLU A 265 -2.53 1.84 25.38
C GLU A 265 -1.78 1.78 26.72
N GLU A 266 -2.39 2.27 27.80
CA GLU A 266 -1.84 2.28 29.16
C GLU A 266 -1.67 0.86 29.72
N LYS A 267 -2.65 -0.03 29.50
CA LYS A 267 -2.55 -1.43 29.93
C LYS A 267 -1.45 -2.19 29.20
N ILE A 268 -1.28 -1.93 27.90
CA ILE A 268 -0.18 -2.51 27.12
C ILE A 268 1.17 -2.02 27.68
N GLN A 269 1.26 -0.72 27.96
CA GLN A 269 2.44 -0.09 28.54
C GLN A 269 2.77 -0.68 29.93
N GLU A 270 1.76 -0.89 30.79
CA GLU A 270 1.93 -1.51 32.12
C GLU A 270 2.58 -2.91 32.03
N VAL A 271 2.12 -3.73 31.07
CA VAL A 271 2.69 -5.07 30.84
C VAL A 271 4.16 -4.98 30.40
N ILE A 272 4.48 -4.04 29.50
CA ILE A 272 5.86 -3.83 29.03
C ILE A 272 6.75 -3.36 30.18
N GLU A 273 6.28 -2.42 30.99
CA GLU A 273 7.04 -1.90 32.13
C GLU A 273 7.27 -2.98 33.20
N GLN A 274 6.27 -3.83 33.45
CA GLN A 274 6.43 -4.96 34.37
C GLN A 274 7.49 -5.92 33.87
N TYR A 275 7.48 -6.29 32.58
CA TYR A 275 8.52 -7.11 31.99
C TYR A 275 9.91 -6.50 32.13
N LEU A 276 10.05 -5.19 31.88
CA LEU A 276 11.33 -4.49 32.02
C LEU A 276 11.84 -4.47 33.46
N ARG A 277 10.95 -4.31 34.44
CA ARG A 277 11.28 -4.44 35.88
C ARG A 277 11.78 -5.84 36.21
N ASP A 278 11.02 -6.86 35.83
CA ASP A 278 11.35 -8.26 36.10
C ASP A 278 12.65 -8.70 35.42
N ASN A 279 12.91 -8.19 34.22
CA ASN A 279 14.17 -8.38 33.50
C ASN A 279 15.35 -7.71 34.23
N LYS A 280 15.17 -6.47 34.71
CA LYS A 280 16.21 -5.75 35.47
C LYS A 280 16.53 -6.45 36.79
N GLU A 281 15.54 -7.09 37.41
CA GLU A 281 15.68 -7.88 38.63
C GLU A 281 16.20 -9.31 38.38
N ASN A 282 16.37 -9.74 37.12
CA ASN A 282 16.69 -11.12 36.74
C ASN A 282 15.68 -12.16 37.27
N THR A 283 14.40 -11.79 37.35
CA THR A 283 13.33 -12.65 37.89
C THR A 283 12.38 -13.21 36.83
N LEU A 284 12.70 -13.06 35.54
CA LEU A 284 11.81 -13.43 34.43
C LEU A 284 11.26 -14.86 34.53
N GLN A 285 12.15 -15.86 34.62
CA GLN A 285 11.75 -17.27 34.66
C GLN A 285 10.95 -17.58 35.93
N ALA A 286 11.36 -17.05 37.09
CA ALA A 286 10.67 -17.23 38.36
C ALA A 286 9.25 -16.64 38.34
N LYS A 287 9.04 -15.55 37.59
CA LYS A 287 7.74 -14.90 37.38
C LYS A 287 6.96 -15.47 36.18
N GLY A 288 7.42 -16.57 35.57
CA GLY A 288 6.69 -17.26 34.50
C GLY A 288 6.77 -16.61 33.12
N TRP A 289 7.70 -15.67 32.92
CA TRP A 289 8.02 -15.19 31.58
C TRP A 289 8.70 -16.30 30.76
N PRO A 290 8.54 -16.30 29.41
CA PRO A 290 9.25 -17.24 28.55
C PRO A 290 10.77 -17.23 28.82
N SER A 291 11.40 -18.40 28.77
CA SER A 291 12.85 -18.54 29.01
C SER A 291 13.69 -18.10 27.81
N LEU A 292 13.20 -18.34 26.60
CA LEU A 292 13.88 -18.03 25.35
C LEU A 292 13.04 -17.04 24.54
N MET A 293 13.72 -16.13 23.84
CA MET A 293 13.08 -15.10 23.00
C MET A 293 12.02 -14.26 23.73
N SER A 294 12.07 -14.16 25.07
CA SER A 294 11.00 -13.56 25.88
C SER A 294 10.64 -12.14 25.45
N ALA A 295 11.65 -11.29 25.24
CA ALA A 295 11.47 -9.92 24.77
C ALA A 295 10.79 -9.89 23.40
N TYR A 296 11.17 -10.80 22.49
CA TYR A 296 10.55 -10.91 21.18
C TYR A 296 9.08 -11.36 21.28
N ILE A 297 8.79 -12.42 22.04
CA ILE A 297 7.43 -12.95 22.24
C ILE A 297 6.53 -11.86 22.82
N LEU A 298 6.97 -11.19 23.88
CA LEU A 298 6.23 -10.09 24.46
C LEU A 298 6.04 -8.93 23.46
N SER A 299 7.09 -8.52 22.73
CA SER A 299 6.98 -7.43 21.76
C SER A 299 5.94 -7.71 20.67
N LYS A 300 5.80 -8.98 20.23
CA LYS A 300 4.83 -9.38 19.22
C LYS A 300 3.41 -9.47 19.79
N ALA A 301 3.25 -10.00 21.00
CA ALA A 301 1.96 -9.98 21.69
C ALA A 301 1.46 -8.55 21.94
N ALA A 302 2.35 -7.66 22.42
CA ALA A 302 2.03 -6.25 22.63
C ALA A 302 1.69 -5.52 21.33
N MET A 303 2.40 -5.80 20.23
CA MET A 303 2.09 -5.25 18.91
C MET A 303 0.73 -5.71 18.39
N ASN A 304 0.39 -7.00 18.55
CA ASN A 304 -0.90 -7.53 18.18
C ASN A 304 -2.02 -6.87 19.00
N ALA A 305 -1.84 -6.72 20.31
CA ALA A 305 -2.75 -6.00 21.19
C ALA A 305 -2.92 -4.52 20.75
N TYR A 306 -1.81 -3.81 20.51
CA TYR A 306 -1.81 -2.41 20.07
C TYR A 306 -2.56 -2.22 18.75
N SER A 307 -2.42 -3.16 17.80
CA SER A 307 -3.15 -3.10 16.53
C SER A 307 -4.68 -3.12 16.71
N ARG A 308 -5.18 -3.85 17.73
CA ARG A 308 -6.61 -3.92 18.07
C ARG A 308 -7.11 -2.58 18.65
N VAL A 309 -6.31 -1.96 19.52
CA VAL A 309 -6.60 -0.62 20.06
C VAL A 309 -6.66 0.40 18.94
N MET A 310 -5.67 0.40 18.05
CA MET A 310 -5.60 1.34 16.94
C MET A 310 -6.73 1.14 15.93
N ALA A 311 -7.11 -0.11 15.63
CA ALA A 311 -8.24 -0.40 14.75
C ALA A 311 -9.57 0.15 15.30
N LYS A 312 -9.78 0.09 16.62
CA LYS A 312 -10.94 0.71 17.27
C LYS A 312 -10.89 2.24 17.23
N LYS A 313 -9.71 2.83 17.47
CA LYS A 313 -9.49 4.28 17.48
C LYS A 313 -9.65 4.90 16.09
N TYR A 314 -9.30 4.16 15.03
CA TYR A 314 -9.33 4.63 13.64
C TYR A 314 -10.16 3.70 12.74
N PRO A 315 -11.51 3.69 12.87
CA PRO A 315 -12.38 2.74 12.15
C PRO A 315 -12.35 2.89 10.62
N TYR A 316 -11.88 4.04 10.11
CA TYR A 316 -11.73 4.31 8.67
C TYR A 316 -10.41 3.77 8.10
N ILE A 317 -9.47 3.33 8.94
CA ILE A 317 -8.18 2.76 8.56
C ILE A 317 -8.22 1.27 8.86
N GLN A 318 -7.79 0.45 7.91
CA GLN A 318 -7.68 -0.99 8.11
C GLN A 318 -6.33 -1.33 8.72
N ILE A 319 -6.33 -1.74 9.99
CA ILE A 319 -5.13 -1.97 10.78
C ILE A 319 -5.13 -3.43 11.21
N ASN A 320 -4.16 -4.21 10.74
CA ASN A 320 -4.05 -5.63 11.05
C ASN A 320 -2.60 -6.01 11.35
N CYS A 321 -2.42 -7.07 12.12
CA CYS A 321 -1.13 -7.72 12.34
C CYS A 321 -1.05 -9.04 11.58
N ILE A 322 0.17 -9.45 11.23
CA ILE A 322 0.37 -10.67 10.45
C ILE A 322 1.68 -11.38 10.79
N CYS A 323 1.58 -12.68 11.02
CA CYS A 323 2.71 -13.60 11.01
C CYS A 323 2.91 -14.13 9.58
N PRO A 324 4.05 -13.84 8.92
CA PRO A 324 4.34 -14.32 7.57
C PRO A 324 4.70 -15.83 7.54
N GLY A 325 4.79 -16.48 8.70
CA GLY A 325 5.30 -17.84 8.89
C GLY A 325 6.81 -17.87 9.09
N PHE A 326 7.38 -19.08 9.11
CA PHE A 326 8.81 -19.29 9.33
C PHE A 326 9.57 -19.16 8.00
N VAL A 327 10.13 -17.97 7.75
CA VAL A 327 10.72 -17.57 6.46
C VAL A 327 12.23 -17.63 6.51
N LYS A 328 12.86 -18.17 5.45
CA LYS A 328 14.32 -18.19 5.28
C LYS A 328 14.87 -16.77 5.17
N THR A 329 15.45 -16.27 6.26
CA THR A 329 16.08 -14.94 6.33
C THR A 329 17.33 -14.98 7.19
N ASP A 330 18.13 -13.90 7.17
CA ASP A 330 19.25 -13.75 8.11
C ASP A 330 18.82 -13.90 9.58
N MET A 331 17.60 -13.45 9.92
CA MET A 331 17.07 -13.50 11.29
C MET A 331 16.85 -14.94 11.75
N THR A 332 16.56 -15.85 10.81
CA THR A 332 16.34 -17.26 11.07
C THR A 332 17.55 -18.09 10.66
N TYR A 333 18.72 -17.50 10.42
CA TYR A 333 19.90 -18.22 9.91
C TYR A 333 19.59 -19.07 8.65
N ASN A 334 18.66 -18.62 7.81
CA ASN A 334 18.15 -19.32 6.63
C ASN A 334 17.52 -20.72 6.89
N SER A 335 17.13 -21.05 8.12
CA SER A 335 16.49 -22.33 8.48
C SER A 335 14.96 -22.38 8.29
N GLY A 336 14.36 -21.29 7.80
CA GLY A 336 12.91 -21.23 7.54
C GLY A 336 12.39 -22.29 6.57
N ILE A 337 11.09 -22.62 6.66
CA ILE A 337 10.44 -23.53 5.70
C ILE A 337 9.92 -22.79 4.45
N LEU A 338 9.64 -21.49 4.58
CA LEU A 338 9.11 -20.65 3.50
C LEU A 338 10.23 -19.86 2.81
N SER A 339 10.08 -19.67 1.50
CA SER A 339 10.90 -18.70 0.77
C SER A 339 10.52 -17.27 1.16
N ILE A 340 11.38 -16.31 0.83
CA ILE A 340 11.14 -14.89 1.10
C ILE A 340 9.92 -14.38 0.32
N GLU A 341 9.80 -14.82 -0.95
CA GLU A 341 8.67 -14.54 -1.82
C GLU A 341 7.37 -15.00 -1.18
N GLN A 342 7.34 -16.25 -0.70
CA GLN A 342 6.20 -16.81 0.01
C GLN A 342 5.91 -16.06 1.30
N GLY A 343 6.94 -15.65 2.04
CA GLY A 343 6.81 -14.88 3.27
C GLY A 343 6.19 -13.49 3.07
N ALA A 344 6.49 -12.84 1.94
CA ALA A 344 5.98 -11.51 1.60
C ALA A 344 4.54 -11.51 1.08
N GLU A 345 4.03 -12.63 0.54
CA GLU A 345 2.70 -12.70 -0.06
C GLU A 345 1.59 -12.20 0.87
N SER A 346 1.63 -12.57 2.15
CA SER A 346 0.53 -12.30 3.06
C SER A 346 0.53 -10.87 3.61
N PRO A 347 1.68 -10.23 3.94
CA PRO A 347 1.75 -8.78 4.10
C PRO A 347 1.26 -7.99 2.88
N VAL A 348 1.66 -8.40 1.66
CA VAL A 348 1.23 -7.74 0.41
C VAL A 348 -0.28 -7.87 0.21
N MET A 349 -0.85 -9.02 0.51
CA MET A 349 -2.30 -9.25 0.44
C MET A 349 -3.07 -8.30 1.37
N LEU A 350 -2.64 -8.14 2.63
CA LEU A 350 -3.27 -7.20 3.56
C LEU A 350 -3.05 -5.74 3.16
N ALA A 351 -1.85 -5.39 2.67
CA ALA A 351 -1.55 -4.06 2.18
C ALA A 351 -2.48 -3.65 1.02
N LEU A 352 -2.79 -4.58 0.11
CA LEU A 352 -3.61 -4.30 -1.07
C LEU A 352 -5.10 -4.58 -0.89
N GLN A 353 -5.53 -4.92 0.33
CA GLN A 353 -6.89 -5.32 0.60
C GLN A 353 -7.91 -4.26 0.14
N PRO A 354 -9.12 -4.66 -0.29
CA PRO A 354 -10.19 -3.72 -0.61
C PRO A 354 -10.66 -2.95 0.63
N HIS A 355 -11.15 -1.72 0.41
CA HIS A 355 -11.86 -0.97 1.45
C HIS A 355 -13.04 -1.78 2.00
N GLY A 356 -13.28 -1.69 3.30
CA GLY A 356 -14.31 -2.46 4.00
C GLY A 356 -13.94 -3.92 4.31
N GLY A 357 -12.73 -4.36 3.94
CA GLY A 357 -12.11 -5.57 4.46
C GLY A 357 -11.79 -5.50 5.96
N PRO A 358 -11.31 -6.62 6.54
CA PRO A 358 -11.12 -6.77 7.99
C PRO A 358 -10.15 -5.74 8.59
N SER A 359 -10.41 -5.35 9.83
CA SER A 359 -9.56 -4.47 10.66
C SER A 359 -9.56 -4.96 12.10
N GLY A 360 -8.43 -4.84 12.80
CA GLY A 360 -8.25 -5.27 14.19
C GLY A 360 -7.98 -6.77 14.35
N PHE A 361 -7.56 -7.46 13.29
CA PHE A 361 -7.32 -8.90 13.32
C PHE A 361 -5.83 -9.24 13.24
N PHE A 362 -5.50 -10.40 13.82
CA PHE A 362 -4.21 -11.06 13.64
C PHE A 362 -4.33 -12.17 12.59
N PHE A 363 -3.42 -12.17 11.63
CA PHE A 363 -3.36 -13.15 10.56
C PHE A 363 -2.15 -14.08 10.75
N VAL A 364 -2.35 -15.38 10.55
CA VAL A 364 -1.27 -16.32 10.30
C VAL A 364 -1.32 -16.67 8.83
N ARG A 365 -0.30 -16.23 8.08
CA ARG A 365 -0.30 -16.31 6.62
C ARG A 365 -1.57 -15.64 6.07
N LYS A 366 -2.40 -16.37 5.34
CA LYS A 366 -3.61 -15.85 4.69
C LYS A 366 -4.90 -16.05 5.51
N LYS A 367 -4.81 -16.53 6.76
CA LYS A 367 -5.96 -16.86 7.61
C LYS A 367 -6.00 -15.98 8.85
N ILE A 368 -7.19 -15.55 9.24
CA ILE A 368 -7.41 -14.92 10.55
C ILE A 368 -7.16 -15.96 11.63
N SER A 369 -6.39 -15.59 12.64
CA SER A 369 -6.12 -16.40 13.81
C SER A 369 -6.94 -15.90 15.00
N SER A 370 -7.38 -16.82 15.85
CA SER A 370 -7.93 -16.51 17.17
C SER A 370 -6.85 -16.36 18.24
N SER A 371 -5.59 -16.66 17.90
CA SER A 371 -4.46 -16.51 18.80
C SER A 371 -4.09 -15.04 18.99
N LEU A 372 -3.51 -14.76 20.16
CA LEU A 372 -2.88 -13.48 20.48
C LEU A 372 -1.72 -13.17 19.54
#